data_AF-A0A7Z7YPU5-F1
#
_entry.id   AF-A0A7Z7YPU5-F1
#
_cell.length_a   1.000
_cell.length_b   1.000
_cell.length_c   1.000
_cell.angle_alpha   90.00
_cell.angle_beta   90.00
_cell.angle_gamma   90.00
#
_symmetry.space_group_name_H-M   'P 1'
#
loop_
_entity.id
_entity.type
_entity.pdbx_description
1 polymer ?
#
loop_
_entity_poly.entity_id
_entity_poly.type
_entity_poly.pdbx_seq_one_letter_code
_entity_poly.pdbx_strand_id
1 'polypeptide(L)'
;MHCLKVFIRWLKGDYSLSFTYWITAILPSMMMGLFFYTLNYQMLHATIDIDISGYLSLLVMLLYIIYTPLSLCAVLCSAMKYNGLILWKILALIIVVRGVFYYFQIIVDIVF
;
A
#
# COMPACT_ATOMS: atom_id res chain seq x y z
N MET A 1 -20.49 12.00 -5.33
CA MET A 1 -20.74 12.15 -3.88
C MET A 1 -20.59 10.86 -3.08
N HIS A 2 -21.05 9.70 -3.59
CA HIS A 2 -20.99 8.43 -2.85
C HIS A 2 -19.55 7.96 -2.55
N CYS A 3 -18.64 8.03 -3.53
CA CYS A 3 -17.25 7.59 -3.38
C CYS A 3 -16.48 8.38 -2.33
N LEU A 4 -16.69 9.70 -2.26
CA LEU A 4 -16.03 10.58 -1.30
C LEU A 4 -16.48 10.28 0.14
N LYS A 5 -17.77 9.97 0.35
CA LYS A 5 -18.27 9.51 1.65
C LYS A 5 -17.63 8.18 2.07
N VAL A 6 -17.52 7.23 1.15
CA VAL A 6 -16.87 5.92 1.40
C VAL A 6 -15.41 6.12 1.78
N PHE A 7 -14.68 6.96 1.05
CA PHE A 7 -13.28 7.27 1.32
C PHE A 7 -13.06 7.90 2.71
N ILE A 8 -13.90 8.87 3.10
CA ILE A 8 -13.83 9.48 4.44
C ILE A 8 -14.12 8.46 5.54
N ARG A 9 -15.12 7.59 5.36
CA ARG A 9 -15.44 6.52 6.32
C ARG A 9 -14.29 5.52 6.47
N TRP A 10 -13.60 5.23 5.37
CA TRP A 10 -12.42 4.37 5.36
C TRP A 10 -11.25 5.00 6.14
N LEU A 11 -10.94 6.27 5.89
CA LEU A 11 -9.93 7.00 6.65
C LEU A 11 -10.28 7.13 8.15
N LYS A 12 -11.56 7.25 8.47
CA LYS A 12 -12.04 7.26 9.87
C LYS A 12 -11.96 5.89 10.54
N GLY A 13 -11.66 4.82 9.81
CA GLY A 13 -11.61 3.46 10.35
C GLY A 13 -12.98 2.90 10.75
N ASP A 14 -14.06 3.35 10.07
CA ASP A 14 -15.41 2.84 10.32
C ASP A 14 -15.62 1.41 9.79
N TYR A 15 -14.68 0.89 9.01
CA TYR A 15 -14.68 -0.48 8.50
C TYR A 15 -13.93 -1.41 9.45
N SER A 16 -14.26 -2.71 9.38
CA SER A 16 -13.63 -3.73 10.21
C SER A 16 -12.13 -3.77 9.97
N LEU A 17 -11.37 -3.97 11.04
CA LEU A 17 -9.91 -3.99 10.98
C LEU A 17 -9.38 -5.04 9.99
N SER A 18 -10.02 -6.21 9.90
CA SER A 18 -9.67 -7.23 8.93
C SER A 18 -9.90 -6.77 7.48
N PHE A 19 -11.02 -6.13 7.18
CA PHE A 19 -11.28 -5.59 5.85
C PHE A 19 -10.28 -4.50 5.49
N THR A 20 -10.09 -3.54 6.39
CA THR A 20 -9.11 -2.46 6.22
C THR A 20 -7.73 -3.05 5.94
N TYR A 21 -7.28 -4.02 6.75
CA TYR A 21 -6.00 -4.72 6.60
C TYR A 21 -5.79 -5.40 5.24
N TRP A 22 -6.80 -6.14 4.74
CA TRP A 22 -6.70 -6.80 3.44
C TRP A 22 -6.61 -5.80 2.28
N ILE A 23 -7.45 -4.76 2.34
CA ILE A 23 -7.54 -3.74 1.28
C ILE A 23 -6.31 -2.83 1.28
N THR A 24 -5.78 -2.48 2.46
CA THR A 24 -4.71 -1.48 2.62
C THR A 24 -3.31 -2.04 2.47
N ALA A 25 -3.11 -3.28 2.92
CA ALA A 25 -1.77 -3.85 3.08
C ALA A 25 -1.55 -5.04 2.16
N ILE A 26 -2.38 -6.08 2.25
CA ILE A 26 -2.10 -7.34 1.56
C ILE A 26 -2.29 -7.19 0.04
N LEU A 27 -3.49 -6.81 -0.38
CA LEU A 27 -3.86 -6.83 -1.79
C LEU A 27 -3.01 -5.87 -2.64
N PRO A 28 -2.75 -4.61 -2.22
CA PRO A 28 -1.84 -3.73 -2.93
C PRO A 28 -0.44 -4.33 -3.03
N SER A 29 0.12 -4.85 -1.92
CA SER A 29 1.47 -5.41 -1.92
C SER A 29 1.61 -6.60 -2.88
N MET A 30 0.60 -7.48 -2.95
CA MET A 30 0.57 -8.59 -3.90
C MET A 30 0.52 -8.09 -5.35
N MET A 31 -0.33 -7.09 -5.64
CA MET A 31 -0.41 -6.50 -6.98
C MET A 31 0.92 -5.86 -7.39
N MET A 32 1.60 -5.17 -6.48
CA MET A 32 2.90 -4.55 -6.75
C MET A 32 3.99 -5.58 -7.00
N GLY A 33 4.03 -6.66 -6.21
CA GLY A 33 4.94 -7.78 -6.44
C GLY A 33 4.74 -8.42 -7.80
N LEU A 34 3.48 -8.67 -8.20
CA LEU A 34 3.14 -9.20 -9.52
C LEU A 34 3.52 -8.25 -10.66
N PHE A 35 3.30 -6.95 -10.47
CA PHE A 35 3.65 -5.92 -11.45
C PHE A 35 5.16 -5.89 -11.71
N PHE A 36 5.99 -5.79 -10.66
CA PHE A 36 7.44 -5.79 -10.82
C PHE A 36 7.97 -7.12 -11.35
N TYR A 37 7.38 -8.24 -10.94
CA TYR A 37 7.72 -9.55 -11.52
C TYR A 37 7.46 -9.57 -13.03
N THR A 38 6.30 -9.08 -13.46
CA THR A 38 5.92 -9.05 -14.88
C THR A 38 6.81 -8.10 -15.68
N LEU A 39 7.11 -6.91 -15.15
CA LEU A 39 8.02 -5.96 -15.78
C LEU A 39 9.42 -6.55 -15.95
N ASN A 40 9.98 -7.17 -14.90
CA ASN A 40 11.29 -7.81 -14.98
C ASN A 40 11.29 -8.96 -15.99
N TYR A 41 10.24 -9.79 -15.99
CA TYR A 41 10.09 -10.85 -16.97
C TYR A 41 10.08 -10.31 -18.40
N GLN A 42 9.35 -9.22 -18.65
CA GLN A 42 9.26 -8.59 -19.98
C GLN A 42 10.59 -7.97 -20.42
N MET A 43 11.34 -7.35 -19.50
CA MET A 43 12.69 -6.83 -19.78
C MET A 43 13.67 -7.95 -20.12
N LEU A 44 13.66 -9.05 -19.35
CA LEU A 44 14.54 -10.20 -19.59
C LEU A 44 14.30 -10.86 -20.96
N HIS A 45 13.07 -10.81 -21.46
CA HIS A 45 12.70 -11.37 -22.78
C HIS A 45 12.72 -10.32 -23.90
N ALA A 46 13.27 -9.12 -23.66
CA ALA A 46 13.36 -8.01 -24.61
C ALA A 46 12.01 -7.63 -25.26
N THR A 47 10.90 -7.86 -24.54
CA THR A 47 9.54 -7.56 -25.02
C THR A 47 9.09 -6.15 -24.66
N ILE A 48 9.84 -5.45 -23.80
CA ILE A 48 9.61 -4.06 -23.42
C ILE A 48 10.95 -3.32 -23.38
N ASP A 49 10.93 -2.05 -23.78
CA ASP A 49 12.08 -1.17 -23.66
C ASP A 49 12.37 -0.87 -22.18
N ILE A 50 13.65 -0.77 -21.83
CA ILE A 50 14.13 -0.43 -20.49
C ILE A 50 13.61 0.95 -20.08
N ASP A 51 13.58 1.91 -21.01
CA ASP A 51 13.08 3.25 -20.71
C ASP A 51 11.60 3.23 -20.34
N ILE A 52 10.79 2.49 -21.12
CA ILE A 52 9.34 2.35 -20.87
C ILE A 52 9.10 1.64 -19.53
N SER A 53 9.86 0.58 -19.24
CA SER A 53 9.83 -0.13 -17.95
C SER A 53 10.14 0.80 -16.78
N GLY A 54 11.16 1.66 -16.93
CA GLY A 54 11.55 2.65 -15.94
C GLY A 54 10.44 3.66 -15.65
N TYR A 55 9.83 4.24 -16.70
CA TYR A 55 8.71 5.18 -16.55
C TYR A 55 7.48 4.51 -15.89
N LEU A 56 7.16 3.27 -16.27
CA LEU A 56 6.04 2.52 -15.69
C LEU A 56 6.27 2.25 -14.20
N SER A 57 7.49 1.85 -13.84
CA SER A 57 7.91 1.61 -12.45
C SER A 57 7.81 2.89 -11.61
N LEU A 58 8.31 4.00 -12.14
CA LEU A 58 8.27 5.30 -11.47
C LEU A 58 6.83 5.78 -11.24
N LEU A 59 5.96 5.62 -12.23
CA LEU A 59 4.53 5.96 -12.09
C LEU A 59 3.87 5.16 -10.97
N VAL A 60 4.15 3.86 -10.88
CA VAL A 60 3.60 3.01 -9.81
C VAL A 60 4.17 3.39 -8.45
N MET A 61 5.46 3.71 -8.35
CA MET A 61 6.06 4.18 -7.10
C MET A 61 5.44 5.51 -6.62
N LEU A 62 5.19 6.46 -7.52
CA LEU A 62 4.52 7.73 -7.18
C LEU A 62 3.10 7.51 -6.64
N LEU A 63 2.32 6.62 -7.25
CA LEU A 63 0.99 6.26 -6.74
C LEU A 63 1.09 5.67 -5.32
N TYR A 64 2.11 4.86 -5.07
CA TYR A 64 2.38 4.27 -3.76
C TYR A 64 2.75 5.30 -2.69
N ILE A 65 3.50 6.34 -3.04
CA ILE A 65 3.82 7.43 -2.10
C ILE A 65 2.56 8.11 -1.58
N ILE A 66 1.54 8.28 -2.41
CA ILE A 66 0.29 8.91 -1.98
C ILE A 66 -0.58 7.89 -1.23
N TYR A 67 -0.64 6.66 -1.72
CA TYR A 67 -1.51 5.62 -1.17
C TYR A 67 -1.08 5.13 0.22
N THR A 68 0.21 4.91 0.43
CA THR A 68 0.78 4.33 1.66
C THR A 68 0.44 5.13 2.92
N PRO A 69 0.65 6.46 3.01
CA PRO A 69 0.29 7.22 4.21
C PRO A 69 -1.22 7.20 4.48
N LEU A 70 -2.06 7.25 3.44
CA LEU A 70 -3.51 7.15 3.58
C LEU A 70 -3.93 5.78 4.13
N SER A 71 -3.30 4.71 3.63
CA SER A 71 -3.59 3.34 4.03
C SER A 71 -3.15 3.08 5.48
N LEU A 72 -1.99 3.60 5.88
CA LEU A 72 -1.48 3.56 7.26
C LEU A 72 -2.41 4.30 8.24
N CYS A 73 -2.89 5.48 7.85
CA CYS A 73 -3.88 6.23 8.64
C CYS A 73 -5.17 5.44 8.83
N ALA A 74 -5.70 4.82 7.77
CA ALA A 74 -6.92 4.02 7.84
C ALA A 74 -6.74 2.81 8.78
N VAL A 75 -5.61 2.11 8.70
CA VAL A 75 -5.28 0.97 9.58
C VAL A 75 -5.17 1.41 11.04
N LEU A 76 -4.48 2.52 11.33
CA LEU A 76 -4.38 3.07 12.68
C LEU A 76 -5.76 3.45 13.25
N CYS A 77 -6.57 4.16 12.47
CA CYS A 77 -7.93 4.54 12.88
C CYS A 77 -8.81 3.31 13.14
N SER A 78 -8.79 2.31 12.26
CA SER A 78 -9.51 1.04 12.47
C SER A 78 -8.99 0.30 13.70
N ALA A 79 -7.67 0.29 13.96
CA ALA A 79 -7.08 -0.41 15.09
C ALA A 79 -7.42 0.25 16.44
N MET A 80 -7.49 1.59 16.49
CA MET A 80 -7.91 2.33 17.68
C MET A 80 -9.38 2.02 18.04
N LYS A 81 -10.26 1.97 17.05
CA LYS A 81 -11.70 1.69 17.23
C LYS A 81 -12.01 0.21 17.45
N TYR A 82 -11.05 -0.69 17.20
CA TYR A 82 -11.28 -2.12 17.31
C TYR A 82 -11.35 -2.54 18.79
N ASN A 83 -12.46 -3.13 19.21
CA ASN A 83 -12.67 -3.65 20.57
C ASN A 83 -12.54 -5.19 20.66
N GLY A 84 -12.08 -5.85 19.60
CA GLY A 84 -11.90 -7.30 19.56
C GLY A 84 -10.53 -7.76 20.08
N LEU A 85 -10.04 -8.87 19.54
CA LEU A 85 -8.80 -9.52 19.99
C LEU A 85 -7.59 -8.58 19.90
N ILE A 86 -6.80 -8.53 20.98
CA ILE A 86 -5.56 -7.74 21.06
C ILE A 86 -4.56 -8.14 19.95
N LEU A 87 -4.57 -9.41 19.54
CA LEU A 87 -3.73 -9.92 18.43
C LEU A 87 -3.88 -9.07 17.16
N TRP A 88 -5.10 -8.67 16.82
CA TRP A 88 -5.34 -7.86 15.62
C TRP A 88 -4.74 -6.46 15.73
N LYS A 89 -4.71 -5.87 16.94
CA LYS A 89 -4.04 -4.59 17.17
C LYS A 89 -2.53 -4.71 17.02
N ILE A 90 -1.94 -5.81 17.51
CA ILE A 90 -0.51 -6.09 17.36
C ILE A 90 -0.16 -6.26 15.88
N LEU A 91 -0.94 -7.05 15.13
CA LEU A 91 -0.74 -7.23 13.69
C LEU A 91 -0.87 -5.90 12.92
N ALA A 92 -1.87 -5.08 13.26
CA ALA A 92 -2.03 -3.75 12.69
C ALA A 92 -0.81 -2.85 12.97
N LEU A 93 -0.28 -2.88 14.19
CA LEU A 93 0.91 -2.09 14.56
C LEU A 93 2.16 -2.56 13.83
N ILE A 94 2.38 -3.87 13.70
CA ILE A 94 3.49 -4.43 12.91
C ILE A 94 3.43 -3.94 11.46
N ILE A 95 2.24 -3.95 10.85
CA ILE A 95 2.07 -3.43 9.49
C ILE A 95 2.32 -1.93 9.42
N VAL A 96 1.85 -1.16 10.39
CA VAL A 96 2.08 0.28 10.38
C VAL A 96 3.57 0.58 10.42
N VAL A 97 4.29 -0.05 11.34
CA VAL A 97 5.75 0.11 11.45
C VAL A 97 6.44 -0.33 10.16
N ARG A 98 6.13 -1.52 9.66
CA ARG A 98 6.72 -2.06 8.42
C ARG A 98 6.42 -1.18 7.21
N GLY A 99 5.18 -0.68 7.10
CA GLY A 99 4.76 0.20 6.01
C GLY A 99 5.42 1.56 6.06
N VAL A 100 5.68 2.11 7.25
CA VAL A 100 6.49 3.33 7.42
C VAL A 100 7.92 3.11 6.94
N PHE A 101 8.55 1.98 7.29
CA PHE A 101 9.89 1.65 6.78
C PHE A 101 9.92 1.54 5.26
N TYR A 102 8.97 0.82 4.65
CA TYR A 102 8.88 0.75 3.18
C TYR A 102 8.61 2.09 2.53
N TYR A 103 7.79 2.94 3.15
CA TYR A 103 7.53 4.28 2.65
C TYR A 103 8.81 5.12 2.58
N PHE A 104 9.62 5.11 3.63
CA PHE A 104 10.91 5.79 3.63
C PHE A 104 11.89 5.18 2.62
N GLN A 105 11.91 3.85 2.49
CA GLN A 105 12.73 3.19 1.47
C GLN A 105 12.37 3.65 0.05
N ILE A 106 11.08 3.64 -0.29
CA ILE A 106 10.61 4.11 -1.61
C ILE A 106 10.94 5.58 -1.85
N ILE A 107 10.84 6.43 -0.83
CA ILE A 107 11.25 7.85 -0.95
C ILE A 107 12.73 7.95 -1.26
N VAL A 108 13.57 7.21 -0.54
CA VAL A 108 15.03 7.22 -0.77
C VAL A 108 15.34 6.73 -2.17
N ASP A 109 14.73 5.63 -2.62
CA ASP A 109 14.93 5.02 -3.94
C ASP A 109 14.49 5.93 -5.12
N ILE A 110 13.60 6.90 -4.88
CA ILE A 110 13.20 7.89 -5.90
C ILE A 110 14.13 9.10 -5.91
N VAL A 111 14.65 9.49 -4.74
CA VAL A 111 15.45 10.73 -4.59
C VAL A 111 16.92 10.52 -4.96
N PHE A 112 17.46 9.32 -4.74
CA PHE A 112 18.87 8.96 -4.94
C PHE A 112 19.02 7.89 -6.02
#